data_AF-A0A9Q1CUN7-F1
#
_entry.id   AF-A0A9Q1CUN7-F1
#
_cell.length_a   1.000
_cell.length_b   1.000
_cell.length_c   1.000
_cell.angle_alpha   90.00
_cell.angle_beta   90.00
_cell.angle_gamma   90.00
#
_symmetry.space_group_name_H-M   'P 1'
#
loop_
_entity.id
_entity.type
_entity.pdbx_description
1 polymer ?
#
loop_
_entity_poly.entity_id
_entity_poly.type
_entity_poly.pdbx_seq_one_letter_code
_entity_poly.pdbx_strand_id
1 'polypeptide(L)'
;MPNLGNVFSHLSHAPPEVATDDMDNIERFFVVLYRRTSSLKKVNEARKQLLTQGNRHLENIPPTKEALRQHVKRAVFQAGHIWGQFQIANPELPLPSDWGWEKNTDDVWHPFWTGSRNYSPQEMVLAERIFQTMERFFKLHGAETIDTPLFELKETFVQNFEPEYSRLMYYVNDQGNESVSLRFDLTVSLKRIF
;
A
#
# COMPACT_ATOMS: atom_id res chain seq x y z
N MET A 1 4.57 -0.57 -25.08
CA MET A 1 5.03 -0.88 -23.70
C MET A 1 6.28 -0.07 -23.44
N PRO A 2 6.47 0.52 -22.25
CA PRO A 2 7.73 1.17 -21.88
C PRO A 2 8.88 0.16 -21.93
N ASN A 3 10.02 0.53 -22.51
CA ASN A 3 11.20 -0.34 -22.56
C ASN A 3 11.92 -0.25 -21.21
N LEU A 4 11.89 -1.34 -20.44
CA LEU A 4 12.59 -1.46 -19.15
C LEU A 4 13.99 -2.09 -19.28
N GLY A 5 14.50 -2.34 -20.48
CA GLY A 5 15.79 -3.00 -20.69
C GLY A 5 16.94 -2.27 -20.01
N ASN A 6 17.01 -0.95 -20.15
CA ASN A 6 18.04 -0.14 -19.49
C ASN A 6 17.87 -0.13 -17.96
N VAL A 7 16.62 -0.08 -17.49
CA VAL A 7 16.31 -0.12 -16.05
C VAL A 7 16.75 -1.45 -15.45
N PHE A 8 16.37 -2.57 -16.05
CA PHE A 8 16.76 -3.90 -15.55
C PHE A 8 18.25 -4.15 -15.70
N SER A 9 18.89 -3.62 -16.75
CA SER A 9 20.35 -3.67 -16.88
C SER A 9 21.03 -2.85 -15.78
N HIS A 10 20.54 -1.67 -15.44
CA HIS A 10 21.09 -0.90 -14.33
C HIS A 10 20.89 -1.62 -12.99
N LEU A 11 19.66 -2.08 -12.72
CA LEU A 11 19.31 -2.80 -11.50
C LEU A 11 20.04 -4.14 -11.34
N SER A 12 20.42 -4.81 -12.44
CA SER A 12 21.17 -6.07 -12.38
C SER A 12 22.61 -5.89 -11.87
N HIS A 13 23.16 -4.67 -11.95
CA HIS A 13 24.46 -4.34 -11.35
C HIS A 13 24.38 -4.08 -9.85
N ALA A 14 23.21 -4.31 -9.25
CA ALA A 14 23.00 -4.25 -7.81
C ALA A 14 23.38 -2.87 -7.22
N PRO A 15 22.83 -1.76 -7.77
CA PRO A 15 23.11 -0.42 -7.27
C PRO A 15 22.67 -0.30 -5.81
N PRO A 16 23.29 0.55 -4.98
CA PRO A 16 22.96 0.66 -3.55
C PRO A 16 21.53 1.20 -3.29
N GLU A 17 20.94 1.89 -4.26
CA GLU A 17 19.56 2.37 -4.21
C GLU A 17 18.95 2.36 -5.62
N VAL A 18 17.62 2.27 -5.69
CA VAL A 18 16.88 2.42 -6.95
C VAL A 18 16.83 3.91 -7.35
N ALA A 19 17.43 4.26 -8.48
CA ALA A 19 17.46 5.64 -8.96
C ALA A 19 16.06 6.19 -9.26
N THR A 20 15.90 7.52 -9.16
CA THR A 20 14.60 8.17 -9.41
C THR A 20 14.13 7.96 -10.85
N ASP A 21 15.03 8.03 -11.83
CA ASP A 21 14.69 7.82 -13.24
C ASP A 21 14.25 6.36 -13.53
N ASP A 22 14.87 5.39 -12.85
CA ASP A 22 14.46 3.99 -12.94
C ASP A 22 13.06 3.80 -12.36
N MET A 23 12.79 4.37 -11.19
CA MET A 23 11.46 4.34 -10.58
C MET A 23 10.41 4.99 -11.49
N ASP A 24 10.74 6.08 -12.18
CA ASP A 24 9.81 6.76 -13.09
C ASP A 24 9.44 5.89 -14.29
N ASN A 25 10.42 5.17 -14.85
CA ASN A 25 10.18 4.21 -15.93
C ASN A 25 9.36 3.00 -15.45
N ILE A 26 9.63 2.50 -14.25
CA ILE A 26 8.87 1.41 -13.62
C ILE A 26 7.43 1.86 -13.33
N GLU A 27 7.22 3.06 -12.78
CA GLU A 27 5.88 3.62 -12.56
C GLU A 27 5.11 3.65 -13.89
N ARG A 28 5.74 4.15 -14.95
CA ARG A 28 5.12 4.20 -16.28
C ARG A 28 4.76 2.82 -16.82
N PHE A 29 5.61 1.81 -16.59
CA PHE A 29 5.31 0.42 -16.94
C PHE A 29 4.08 -0.10 -16.19
N PHE A 30 4.02 0.09 -14.88
CA PHE A 30 2.87 -0.33 -14.06
C PHE A 30 1.58 0.37 -14.47
N VAL A 31 1.62 1.67 -14.81
CA VAL A 31 0.43 2.36 -15.32
C VAL A 31 -0.10 1.69 -16.59
N VAL A 32 0.76 1.35 -17.54
CA VAL A 32 0.38 0.68 -18.80
C VAL A 32 -0.10 -0.75 -18.55
N LEU A 33 0.46 -1.45 -17.56
CA LEU A 33 0.07 -2.81 -17.18
C LEU A 33 -1.40 -2.86 -16.73
N TYR A 34 -1.80 -1.93 -15.87
CA TYR A 34 -3.18 -1.85 -15.36
C TYR A 34 -4.14 -1.14 -16.32
N ARG A 35 -3.67 -0.17 -17.11
CA ARG A 35 -4.48 0.51 -18.13
C ARG A 35 -3.64 0.87 -19.36
N ARG A 36 -3.70 0.01 -20.38
CA ARG A 36 -2.90 0.14 -21.61
C ARG A 36 -3.07 1.48 -22.33
N THR A 37 -4.28 2.04 -22.32
CA THR A 37 -4.61 3.31 -23.00
C THR A 37 -4.29 4.55 -22.16
N SER A 38 -3.76 4.39 -20.95
CA SER A 38 -3.47 5.50 -20.05
C SER A 38 -2.26 6.33 -20.52
N SER A 39 -2.45 7.64 -20.59
CA SER A 39 -1.39 8.63 -20.81
C SER A 39 -0.66 9.03 -19.52
N LEU A 40 -1.16 8.59 -18.35
CA LEU A 40 -0.56 8.91 -17.07
C LEU A 40 0.83 8.26 -16.92
N LYS A 41 1.69 8.96 -16.18
CA LYS A 41 3.07 8.53 -15.92
C LYS A 41 3.28 7.98 -14.52
N LYS A 42 2.52 8.47 -13.53
CA LYS A 42 2.70 8.12 -12.12
C LYS A 42 1.64 7.13 -11.65
N VAL A 43 2.04 6.18 -10.83
CA VAL A 43 1.16 5.08 -10.38
C VAL A 43 0.04 5.59 -9.48
N ASN A 44 0.33 6.57 -8.62
CA ASN A 44 -0.68 7.18 -7.74
C ASN A 44 -1.75 7.97 -8.51
N GLU A 45 -1.39 8.61 -9.63
CA GLU A 45 -2.35 9.29 -10.50
C GLU A 45 -3.26 8.27 -11.19
N ALA A 46 -2.67 7.20 -11.73
CA ALA A 46 -3.44 6.11 -12.34
C ALA A 46 -4.35 5.43 -11.32
N ARG A 47 -3.86 5.21 -10.09
CA ARG A 47 -4.65 4.71 -8.96
C ARG A 47 -5.84 5.63 -8.67
N LYS A 48 -5.63 6.93 -8.54
CA LYS A 48 -6.71 7.92 -8.33
C LYS A 48 -7.74 7.86 -9.46
N GLN A 49 -7.30 7.80 -10.71
CA GLN A 49 -8.21 7.76 -11.85
C GLN A 49 -9.03 6.47 -11.88
N LEU A 50 -8.41 5.30 -11.69
CA LEU A 50 -9.10 4.00 -11.72
C LEU A 50 -10.08 3.87 -10.56
N LEU A 51 -9.75 4.41 -9.38
CA LEU A 51 -10.64 4.44 -8.23
C LEU A 51 -11.90 5.28 -8.49
N THR A 52 -11.76 6.40 -9.21
CA THR A 52 -12.86 7.38 -9.39
C THR A 52 -13.68 7.15 -10.66
N GLN A 53 -13.06 6.69 -11.75
CA GLN A 53 -13.64 6.68 -13.11
C GLN A 53 -13.64 5.28 -13.76
N GLY A 54 -13.13 4.24 -13.10
CA GLY A 54 -12.88 2.92 -13.70
C GLY A 54 -13.63 1.76 -13.03
N ASN A 55 -13.23 0.55 -13.42
CA ASN A 55 -13.65 -0.69 -12.76
C ASN A 55 -13.05 -0.71 -11.34
N ARG A 56 -13.92 -0.56 -10.33
CA ARG A 56 -13.55 -0.32 -8.92
C ARG A 56 -13.13 -1.57 -8.16
N HIS A 57 -13.12 -2.73 -8.83
CA HIS A 57 -12.62 -3.95 -8.22
C HIS A 57 -11.13 -3.80 -7.86
N LEU A 58 -10.79 -4.17 -6.63
CA LEU A 58 -9.50 -3.85 -6.00
C LEU A 58 -8.32 -4.43 -6.78
N GLU A 59 -8.47 -5.62 -7.36
CA GLU A 59 -7.46 -6.29 -8.18
C GLU A 59 -7.10 -5.51 -9.46
N ASN A 60 -7.98 -4.63 -9.93
CA ASN A 60 -7.77 -3.78 -11.10
C ASN A 60 -7.13 -2.43 -10.74
N ILE A 61 -6.81 -2.21 -9.46
CA ILE A 61 -6.20 -0.97 -8.99
C ILE A 61 -4.69 -1.18 -8.82
N PRO A 62 -3.83 -0.36 -9.47
CA PRO A 62 -2.39 -0.49 -9.32
C PRO A 62 -1.94 -0.20 -7.88
N PRO A 63 -0.80 -0.76 -7.43
CA PRO A 63 -0.30 -0.53 -6.08
C PRO A 63 -0.04 0.96 -5.81
N THR A 64 0.09 1.34 -4.55
CA THR A 64 0.60 2.68 -4.21
C THR A 64 2.05 2.81 -4.64
N LYS A 65 2.52 4.05 -4.88
CA LYS A 65 3.94 4.31 -5.18
C LYS A 65 4.87 3.71 -4.14
N GLU A 66 4.50 3.80 -2.86
CA GLU A 66 5.29 3.24 -1.76
C GLU A 66 5.34 1.71 -1.81
N ALA A 67 4.21 1.04 -2.02
CA ALA A 67 4.18 -0.41 -2.13
C ALA A 67 4.97 -0.90 -3.34
N LEU A 68 4.85 -0.19 -4.47
CA LEU A 68 5.64 -0.45 -5.67
C LEU A 68 7.14 -0.30 -5.40
N ARG A 69 7.57 0.78 -4.73
CA ARG A 69 8.98 0.99 -4.38
C ARG A 69 9.53 -0.15 -3.54
N GLN A 70 8.81 -0.58 -2.50
CA GLN A 70 9.26 -1.67 -1.65
C GLN A 70 9.31 -3.01 -2.39
N HIS A 71 8.36 -3.25 -3.31
CA HIS A 71 8.39 -4.42 -4.18
C HIS A 71 9.61 -4.42 -5.10
N VAL A 72 9.91 -3.27 -5.73
CA VAL A 72 11.10 -3.12 -6.58
C VAL A 72 12.38 -3.35 -5.79
N LYS A 73 12.52 -2.75 -4.59
CA LYS A 73 13.67 -2.99 -3.71
C LYS A 73 13.90 -4.48 -3.46
N ARG A 74 12.85 -5.20 -3.04
CA ARG A 74 12.96 -6.65 -2.80
C ARG A 74 13.35 -7.44 -4.05
N ALA A 75 12.78 -7.08 -5.20
CA ALA A 75 13.11 -7.73 -6.47
C ALA A 75 14.58 -7.51 -6.86
N VAL A 76 15.11 -6.28 -6.67
CA VAL A 76 16.52 -5.95 -6.93
C VAL A 76 17.45 -6.70 -5.97
N PHE A 77 17.07 -6.81 -4.70
CA PHE A 77 17.83 -7.60 -3.72
C PHE A 77 17.91 -9.07 -4.09
N GLN A 78 16.78 -9.69 -4.44
CA GLN A 78 16.74 -11.10 -4.83
C GLN A 78 17.47 -11.36 -6.15
N ALA A 79 17.16 -10.59 -7.21
CA ALA A 79 17.71 -10.85 -8.54
C ALA A 79 19.13 -10.30 -8.72
N GLY A 80 19.42 -9.10 -8.21
CA GLY A 80 20.72 -8.44 -8.38
C GLY A 80 21.74 -8.85 -7.33
N HIS A 81 21.40 -8.73 -6.04
CA HIS A 81 22.36 -8.99 -4.97
C HIS A 81 22.54 -10.49 -4.68
N ILE A 82 21.45 -11.26 -4.57
CA ILE A 82 21.55 -12.70 -4.28
C ILE A 82 21.87 -13.49 -5.54
N TRP A 83 21.00 -13.43 -6.56
CA TRP A 83 21.18 -14.24 -7.76
C TRP A 83 22.24 -13.69 -8.71
N GLY A 84 22.40 -12.37 -8.83
CA GLY A 84 23.43 -11.78 -9.70
C GLY A 84 24.85 -12.13 -9.26
N GLN A 85 25.05 -12.41 -7.97
CA GLN A 85 26.34 -12.76 -7.38
C GLN A 85 26.52 -14.27 -7.15
N PHE A 86 25.67 -15.12 -7.74
CA PHE A 86 25.65 -16.57 -7.45
C PHE A 86 26.97 -17.31 -7.73
N GLN A 87 27.82 -16.77 -8.62
CA GLN A 87 29.12 -17.36 -8.99
C GLN A 87 30.26 -16.92 -8.05
N ILE A 88 30.01 -15.94 -7.18
CA ILE A 88 31.01 -15.43 -6.25
C ILE A 88 30.96 -16.30 -4.99
N ALA A 89 32.08 -16.89 -4.62
CA ALA A 89 32.19 -17.58 -3.35
C ALA A 89 32.18 -16.55 -2.21
N ASN A 90 31.20 -16.65 -1.31
CA ASN A 90 30.97 -15.72 -0.19
C ASN A 90 30.75 -14.25 -0.62
N PRO A 91 29.66 -13.94 -1.33
CA PRO A 91 29.36 -12.58 -1.77
C PRO A 91 29.05 -11.64 -0.60
N GLU A 92 29.50 -10.39 -0.70
CA GLU A 92 29.08 -9.33 0.23
C GLU A 92 27.67 -8.85 -0.13
N LEU A 93 26.70 -9.14 0.75
CA LEU A 93 25.31 -8.74 0.56
C LEU A 93 25.00 -7.46 1.34
N PRO A 94 24.21 -6.53 0.78
CA PRO A 94 23.71 -5.40 1.54
C PRO A 94 22.72 -5.86 2.61
N LEU A 95 22.46 -4.99 3.59
CA LEU A 95 21.51 -5.31 4.65
C LEU A 95 20.09 -5.43 4.08
N PRO A 96 19.34 -6.51 4.36
CA PRO A 96 17.97 -6.66 3.87
C PRO A 96 17.04 -5.50 4.29
N SER A 97 17.35 -4.84 5.42
CA SER A 97 16.62 -3.66 5.90
C SER A 97 16.59 -2.49 4.92
N ASP A 98 17.68 -2.31 4.15
CA ASP A 98 17.76 -1.24 3.15
C ASP A 98 16.93 -1.56 1.90
N TRP A 99 16.57 -2.84 1.76
CA TRP A 99 15.98 -3.44 0.58
C TRP A 99 14.55 -3.97 0.78
N GLY A 100 13.80 -3.33 1.68
CA GLY A 100 12.36 -3.57 1.84
C GLY A 100 12.03 -4.81 2.66
N TRP A 101 12.92 -5.16 3.59
CA TRP A 101 12.71 -6.14 4.65
C TRP A 101 12.82 -5.47 6.02
N GLU A 102 12.28 -6.08 7.05
CA GLU A 102 12.44 -5.68 8.45
C GLU A 102 12.54 -6.93 9.33
N LYS A 103 13.18 -6.82 10.49
CA LYS A 103 13.27 -7.91 11.47
C LYS A 103 12.20 -7.71 12.53
N ASN A 104 11.51 -8.78 12.89
CA ASN A 104 10.59 -8.77 14.03
C ASN A 104 11.36 -8.95 15.35
N THR A 105 10.63 -8.99 16.46
CA THR A 105 11.19 -9.23 17.80
C THR A 105 11.90 -10.59 17.95
N ASP A 106 11.58 -11.54 17.06
CA ASP A 106 12.11 -12.90 17.06
C ASP A 106 13.30 -13.07 16.08
N ASP A 107 13.87 -11.96 15.61
CA ASP A 107 14.99 -11.89 14.66
C ASP A 107 14.68 -12.47 13.26
N VAL A 108 13.39 -12.65 12.92
CA VAL A 108 12.92 -13.17 11.63
C VAL A 108 12.66 -12.03 10.64
N TRP A 109 13.21 -12.16 9.44
CA TRP A 109 12.99 -11.22 8.34
C TRP A 109 11.58 -11.35 7.75
N HIS A 110 10.89 -10.22 7.61
CA HIS A 110 9.62 -10.11 6.92
C HIS A 110 9.63 -8.95 5.92
N PRO A 111 8.79 -8.99 4.87
CA PRO A 111 8.70 -7.88 3.93
C PRO A 111 8.22 -6.62 4.64
N PHE A 112 8.94 -5.51 4.46
CA PHE A 112 8.45 -4.20 4.83
C PHE A 112 7.37 -3.78 3.82
N TRP A 113 6.11 -3.81 4.24
CA TRP A 113 4.97 -3.67 3.33
C TRP A 113 4.84 -2.25 2.80
N THR A 114 4.59 -1.30 3.70
CA THR A 114 4.66 0.16 3.53
C THR A 114 4.44 0.73 4.92
N GLY A 115 5.31 1.62 5.40
CA GLY A 115 5.16 2.17 6.75
C GLY A 115 3.83 2.92 6.93
N SER A 116 3.28 2.83 8.14
CA SER A 116 2.39 3.85 8.69
C SER A 116 3.03 5.21 8.42
N ARG A 117 2.40 6.00 7.55
CA ARG A 117 2.98 7.28 7.16
C ARG A 117 2.88 8.21 8.36
N ASN A 118 4.04 8.55 8.93
CA ASN A 118 4.10 9.68 9.86
C ASN A 118 3.80 10.94 9.05
N TYR A 119 2.69 11.59 9.35
CA TYR A 119 2.34 12.86 8.74
C TYR A 119 3.22 13.95 9.34
N SER A 120 3.90 14.72 8.49
CA SER A 120 4.59 15.93 8.94
C SER A 120 3.59 16.93 9.52
N PRO A 121 4.01 17.87 10.40
CA PRO A 121 3.13 18.91 10.91
C PRO A 121 2.42 19.70 9.80
N GLN A 122 3.11 19.97 8.69
CA GLN A 122 2.54 20.67 7.53
C GLN A 122 1.42 19.86 6.86
N GLU A 123 1.60 18.54 6.73
CA GLU A 123 0.57 17.64 6.18
C GLU A 123 -0.63 17.51 7.12
N MET A 124 -0.41 17.47 8.44
CA MET A 124 -1.48 17.44 9.43
C MET A 124 -2.34 18.70 9.38
N VAL A 125 -1.73 19.89 9.24
CA VAL A 125 -2.47 21.15 9.07
C VAL A 125 -3.33 21.12 7.80
N LEU A 126 -2.83 20.57 6.70
CA LEU A 126 -3.61 20.42 5.48
C LEU A 126 -4.77 19.43 5.65
N ALA A 127 -4.51 18.28 6.28
CA ALA A 127 -5.54 17.28 6.56
C ALA A 127 -6.65 17.86 7.44
N GLU A 128 -6.29 18.58 8.50
CA GLU A 128 -7.24 19.25 9.39
C GLU A 128 -8.13 20.25 8.65
N ARG A 129 -7.55 21.08 7.76
CA ARG A 129 -8.33 22.01 6.92
C ARG A 129 -9.32 21.29 6.00
N ILE A 130 -8.94 20.15 5.45
CA ILE A 130 -9.82 19.33 4.61
C ILE A 130 -10.98 18.80 5.46
N PHE A 131 -10.71 18.22 6.63
CA PHE A 131 -11.73 17.70 7.54
C PHE A 131 -12.68 18.80 8.01
N GLN A 132 -12.17 19.97 8.42
CA GLN A 132 -13.01 21.12 8.81
C GLN A 132 -13.93 21.58 7.67
N THR A 133 -13.43 21.59 6.43
CA THR A 133 -14.23 21.94 5.25
C THR A 133 -15.36 20.93 5.03
N MET A 134 -15.05 19.63 5.11
CA MET A 134 -16.03 18.55 4.97
C MET A 134 -17.08 18.60 6.08
N GLU A 135 -16.67 18.75 7.35
CA GLU A 135 -17.59 18.88 8.47
C GLU A 135 -18.54 20.06 8.31
N ARG A 136 -18.02 21.23 7.93
CA ARG A 136 -18.85 22.41 7.68
C ARG A 136 -19.88 22.13 6.60
N PHE A 137 -19.47 21.50 5.49
CA PHE A 137 -20.38 21.14 4.42
C PHE A 137 -21.48 20.17 4.89
N PHE A 138 -21.14 19.12 5.63
CA PHE A 138 -22.11 18.15 6.15
C PHE A 138 -23.08 18.79 7.17
N LYS A 139 -22.57 19.60 8.09
CA LYS A 139 -23.39 20.35 9.07
C LYS A 139 -24.38 21.29 8.38
N LEU A 140 -23.98 21.97 7.30
CA LEU A 140 -24.88 22.82 6.51
C LEU A 140 -26.04 22.05 5.86
N HIS A 141 -25.89 20.73 5.65
CA HIS A 141 -26.94 19.86 5.10
C HIS A 141 -27.68 19.06 6.20
N GLY A 142 -27.54 19.44 7.47
CA GLY A 142 -28.26 18.82 8.58
C GLY A 142 -27.71 17.45 9.03
N ALA A 143 -26.50 17.09 8.61
CA ALA A 143 -25.88 15.85 9.09
C ALA A 143 -25.36 16.00 10.53
N GLU A 144 -25.54 14.95 11.33
CA GLU A 144 -25.00 14.84 12.68
C GLU A 144 -23.74 13.96 12.68
N THR A 145 -22.79 14.30 13.55
CA THR A 145 -21.54 13.54 13.68
C THR A 145 -21.77 12.35 14.61
N ILE A 146 -21.38 11.17 14.16
CA ILE A 146 -21.38 9.94 14.95
C ILE A 146 -19.96 9.40 14.96
N ASP A 147 -19.50 8.96 16.13
CA ASP A 147 -18.24 8.25 16.27
C ASP A 147 -18.50 6.81 16.70
N THR A 148 -17.79 5.89 16.07
CA THR A 148 -17.86 4.46 16.35
C THR A 148 -16.48 3.93 16.69
N PRO A 149 -16.38 2.90 17.54
CA PRO A 149 -15.09 2.27 17.83
C PRO A 149 -14.34 1.89 16.56
N LEU A 150 -13.00 2.02 16.62
CA LEU A 150 -12.13 1.60 15.52
C LEU A 150 -12.17 0.09 15.29
N PHE A 151 -12.45 -0.66 16.35
CA PHE A 151 -12.54 -2.12 16.34
C PHE A 151 -13.98 -2.57 16.23
N GLU A 152 -14.16 -3.67 15.52
CA GLU A 152 -15.44 -4.29 15.29
C GLU A 152 -15.31 -5.81 15.48
N LEU A 153 -16.40 -6.47 15.89
CA LEU A 153 -16.40 -7.92 16.04
C LEU A 153 -16.29 -8.58 14.67
N LYS A 154 -15.42 -9.59 14.56
CA LYS A 154 -15.24 -10.35 13.32
C LYS A 154 -16.55 -10.91 12.78
N GLU A 155 -17.41 -11.41 13.66
CA GLU A 155 -18.70 -12.00 13.31
C GLU A 155 -19.64 -10.98 12.64
N THR A 156 -19.71 -9.77 13.18
CA THR A 156 -20.53 -8.68 12.63
C THR A 156 -20.10 -8.33 11.20
N PHE A 157 -18.80 -8.39 10.89
CA PHE A 157 -18.29 -8.09 9.56
C PHE A 157 -18.45 -9.23 8.56
N VAL A 158 -18.16 -10.48 8.96
CA VAL A 158 -18.32 -11.65 8.08
C VAL A 158 -19.76 -11.83 7.62
N GLN A 159 -20.74 -11.43 8.44
CA GLN A 159 -22.15 -11.44 8.07
C GLN A 159 -22.55 -10.34 7.06
N ASN A 160 -21.79 -9.24 7.00
CA ASN A 160 -22.14 -8.05 6.22
C ASN A 160 -21.33 -7.86 4.94
N PHE A 161 -20.22 -8.58 4.76
CA PHE A 161 -19.35 -8.50 3.59
C PHE A 161 -19.20 -9.86 2.90
N GLU A 162 -18.95 -9.83 1.59
CA GLU A 162 -18.64 -11.05 0.85
C GLU A 162 -17.35 -11.70 1.40
N PRO A 163 -17.25 -13.04 1.40
CA PRO A 163 -16.11 -13.77 1.95
C PRO A 163 -14.74 -13.34 1.38
N GLU A 164 -14.72 -12.77 0.19
CA GLU A 164 -13.52 -12.30 -0.50
C GLU A 164 -12.84 -11.13 0.22
N TYR A 165 -13.63 -10.24 0.85
CA TYR A 165 -13.11 -9.10 1.61
C TYR A 165 -12.51 -9.51 2.96
N SER A 166 -12.83 -10.71 3.46
CA SER A 166 -12.31 -11.21 4.75
C SER A 166 -10.78 -11.33 4.79
N ARG A 167 -10.14 -11.52 3.62
CA ARG A 167 -8.68 -11.61 3.47
C ARG A 167 -7.97 -10.26 3.52
N LEU A 168 -8.71 -9.17 3.39
CA LEU A 168 -8.19 -7.79 3.40
C LEU A 168 -8.27 -7.15 4.79
N MET A 169 -8.79 -7.87 5.77
CA MET A 169 -9.03 -7.36 7.12
C MET A 169 -7.82 -7.60 8.03
N TYR A 170 -7.57 -6.62 8.89
CA TYR A 170 -6.59 -6.74 9.97
C TYR A 170 -7.30 -7.25 11.21
N TYR A 171 -7.12 -8.55 11.49
CA TYR A 171 -7.61 -9.16 12.72
C TYR A 171 -6.60 -8.95 13.84
N VAL A 172 -7.12 -8.59 15.01
CA VAL A 172 -6.37 -8.58 16.26
C VAL A 172 -6.95 -9.70 17.11
N ASN A 173 -6.09 -10.63 17.50
CA ASN A 173 -6.44 -11.63 18.49
C ASN A 173 -6.31 -10.97 19.85
N ASP A 174 -7.42 -10.81 20.57
CA ASP A 174 -7.37 -10.43 21.97
C ASP A 174 -6.86 -11.62 22.81
N GLN A 175 -6.39 -11.36 24.03
CA GLN A 175 -6.02 -12.40 24.99
C GLN A 175 -7.25 -13.18 25.49
N GLY A 176 -8.46 -12.67 25.24
CA GLY A 176 -9.73 -13.39 25.31
C GLY A 176 -10.05 -14.09 23.98
N ASN A 177 -10.88 -15.14 24.01
CA ASN A 177 -11.30 -15.93 22.84
C ASN A 177 -12.06 -15.13 21.75
N GLU A 178 -12.12 -13.81 21.82
CA GLU A 178 -12.82 -12.93 20.89
C GLU A 178 -11.86 -12.36 19.84
N SER A 179 -12.15 -12.61 18.57
CA SER A 179 -11.40 -12.06 17.45
C SER A 179 -12.07 -10.76 17.00
N VAL A 180 -11.34 -9.64 17.14
CA VAL A 180 -11.78 -8.32 16.66
C VAL A 180 -11.02 -7.95 15.39
N SER A 181 -11.58 -7.09 14.56
CA SER A 181 -10.91 -6.52 13.39
C SER A 181 -10.92 -5.01 13.45
N LEU A 182 -9.91 -4.38 12.83
CA LEU A 182 -10.00 -2.96 12.51
C LEU A 182 -11.13 -2.76 11.50
N ARG A 183 -11.92 -1.69 11.68
CA ARG A 183 -13.01 -1.35 10.76
C ARG A 183 -12.48 -1.14 9.34
N PHE A 184 -13.04 -1.88 8.40
CA PHE A 184 -12.66 -1.80 6.98
C PHE A 184 -13.25 -0.54 6.30
N ASP A 185 -14.51 -0.24 6.62
CA ASP A 185 -15.21 0.99 6.24
C ASP A 185 -16.15 1.44 7.38
N LEU A 186 -16.94 2.49 7.13
CA LEU A 186 -17.94 2.99 8.09
C LEU A 186 -19.35 2.40 7.87
N THR A 187 -19.57 1.60 6.82
CA THR A 187 -20.91 1.12 6.42
C THR A 187 -21.48 0.14 7.44
N VAL A 188 -20.66 -0.79 7.92
CA VAL A 188 -21.11 -1.76 8.94
C VAL A 188 -21.31 -1.09 10.29
N SER A 189 -20.43 -0.16 10.66
CA SER A 189 -20.60 0.62 11.87
C SER A 189 -21.90 1.43 11.85
N LEU A 190 -22.27 1.98 10.68
CA LEU A 190 -23.53 2.72 10.47
C LEU A 190 -24.76 1.81 10.57
N LYS A 191 -24.76 0.65 9.91
CA LYS A 191 -25.84 -0.36 9.97
C LYS A 191 -26.10 -0.91 11.38
N ARG A 192 -25.12 -0.83 12.28
CA ARG A 192 -25.31 -1.24 13.68
C ARG A 192 -26.10 -0.18 14.46
N ILE A 193 -25.92 1.10 14.11
CA ILE A 193 -26.53 2.21 14.83
C ILE A 193 -27.98 2.46 14.36
N PHE A 194 -28.27 2.22 13.08
CA PHE A 194 -29.57 2.45 12.44
C PHE A 194 -30.17 1.17 11.90
#